data_AF-A0A379WEQ9-F1
#
_entry.id   AF-A0A379WEQ9-F1
#
_cell.length_a   1.000
_cell.length_b   1.000
_cell.length_c   1.000
_cell.angle_alpha   90.00
_cell.angle_beta   90.00
_cell.angle_gamma   90.00
#
_symmetry.space_group_name_H-M   'P 1'
#
loop_
_entity.id
_entity.type
_entity.pdbx_description
1 polymer ?
#
loop_
_entity_poly.entity_id
_entity_poly.type
_entity_poly.pdbx_seq_one_letter_code
_entity_poly.pdbx_strand_id
1 'polypeptide(L)'
;MLQEEQALTEEWQTLCATLAFSSSRKKTSRLADRAEEHEQQLDQLSQRHALQTQIAAHTEQVARFTAQIAQRQASLTADLAQYTLSLPAPEDEASWLNERADEAKIWQQRHTEFADLQMQIDRLAPLLETLPQTDTADSDDDVPLDNWRQAHDECVSLQSSCKPCRNKRRRSSSAPPRR
;
A
#
# COMPACT_ATOMS: atom_id res chain seq x y z
N MET A 1 28.79 24.52 105.50
CA MET A 1 29.98 25.07 104.82
C MET A 1 30.56 24.11 103.79
N LEU A 2 31.40 23.12 104.13
CA LEU A 2 32.03 22.24 103.11
C LEU A 2 31.02 21.41 102.28
N GLN A 3 29.96 20.94 102.94
CA GLN A 3 28.95 20.06 102.35
C GLN A 3 28.00 20.80 101.39
N GLU A 4 27.76 22.08 101.63
CA GLU A 4 26.94 22.95 100.77
C GLU A 4 27.70 23.34 99.50
N GLU A 5 29.02 23.62 99.60
CA GLU A 5 29.84 23.85 98.42
C GLU A 5 29.93 22.62 97.52
N GLN A 6 30.04 21.43 98.11
CA GLN A 6 30.03 20.18 97.36
C GLN A 6 28.70 19.99 96.60
N ALA A 7 27.56 20.19 97.26
CA ALA A 7 26.24 20.11 96.62
C ALA A 7 26.12 21.10 95.43
N LEU A 8 26.57 22.34 95.60
CA LEU A 8 26.56 23.34 94.53
C LEU A 8 27.48 22.97 93.36
N THR A 9 28.64 22.36 93.62
CA THR A 9 29.52 21.88 92.54
C THR A 9 28.94 20.71 91.77
N GLU A 10 28.23 19.80 92.44
CA GLU A 10 27.53 18.68 91.79
C GLU A 10 26.35 19.17 90.95
N GLU A 11 25.56 20.11 91.47
CA GLU A 11 24.50 20.79 90.73
C GLU A 11 25.05 21.51 89.49
N TRP A 12 26.19 22.20 89.62
CA TRP A 12 26.79 22.87 88.48
C TRP A 12 27.35 21.91 87.41
N GLN A 13 27.96 20.80 87.83
CA GLN A 13 28.45 19.77 86.91
C GLN A 13 27.31 19.08 86.17
N THR A 14 26.21 18.76 86.86
CA THR A 14 25.03 18.18 86.22
C THR A 14 24.38 19.16 85.24
N LEU A 15 24.34 20.45 85.57
CA LEU A 15 23.82 21.49 84.67
C LEU A 15 24.73 21.67 83.43
N CYS A 16 26.06 21.63 83.62
CA CYS A 16 27.02 21.61 82.50
C CYS A 16 26.85 20.38 81.60
N ALA A 17 26.68 19.19 82.19
CA ALA A 17 26.52 17.93 81.46
C ALA A 17 25.20 17.89 80.66
N THR A 18 24.09 18.36 81.25
CA THR A 18 22.79 18.46 80.57
C THR A 18 22.81 19.45 79.42
N LEU A 19 23.46 20.61 79.60
CA LEU A 19 23.66 21.58 78.51
C LEU A 19 24.52 21.01 77.37
N ALA A 20 25.63 20.34 77.69
CA ALA A 20 26.50 19.70 76.69
C ALA A 20 25.74 18.63 75.89
N PHE A 21 24.94 17.80 76.56
CA PHE A 21 24.11 16.81 75.91
C PHE A 21 23.02 17.44 75.02
N SER A 22 22.36 18.51 75.48
CA SER A 22 21.36 19.22 74.67
C SER A 22 21.96 19.83 73.40
N SER A 23 23.17 20.39 73.50
CA SER A 23 23.91 20.96 72.37
C SER A 23 24.36 19.87 71.40
N SER A 24 24.87 18.76 71.91
CA SER A 24 25.23 17.58 71.10
C SER A 24 24.01 17.04 70.35
N ARG A 25 22.87 16.87 71.03
CA ARG A 25 21.62 16.39 70.42
C ARG A 25 21.09 17.31 69.32
N LYS A 26 21.21 18.64 69.50
CA LYS A 26 20.86 19.61 68.46
C LYS A 26 21.78 19.51 67.25
N LYS A 27 23.09 19.31 67.45
CA LYS A 27 24.05 19.12 66.35
C LYS A 27 23.80 17.82 65.60
N THR A 28 23.55 16.71 66.29
CA THR A 28 23.24 15.42 65.67
C THR A 28 21.95 15.50 64.85
N SER A 29 20.91 16.18 65.35
CA SER A 29 19.67 16.42 64.60
C SER A 29 19.95 17.19 63.31
N ARG A 30 20.66 18.32 63.38
CA ARG A 30 20.97 19.13 62.19
C ARG A 30 21.80 18.39 61.16
N LEU A 31 22.71 17.52 61.61
CA LEU A 31 23.52 16.69 60.71
C LEU A 31 22.68 15.61 60.02
N ALA A 32 21.69 15.03 60.73
CA ALA A 32 20.74 14.10 60.14
C ALA A 32 19.87 14.79 59.08
N ASP A 33 19.28 15.95 59.41
CA ASP A 33 18.46 16.73 58.47
C ASP A 33 19.26 17.07 57.20
N ARG A 34 20.52 17.51 57.35
CA ARG A 34 21.43 17.82 56.24
C ARG A 34 21.74 16.59 55.37
N ALA A 35 21.84 15.41 55.97
CA ALA A 35 22.09 14.17 55.24
C ALA A 35 20.86 13.74 54.43
N GLU A 36 19.66 13.83 55.03
CA GLU A 36 18.40 13.55 54.34
C GLU A 36 18.17 14.50 53.16
N GLU A 37 18.40 15.81 53.33
CA GLU A 37 18.32 16.79 52.24
C GLU A 37 19.25 16.44 51.07
N HIS A 38 20.48 16.01 51.39
CA HIS A 38 21.46 15.64 50.38
C HIS A 38 21.06 14.36 49.63
N GLU A 39 20.53 13.36 50.32
CA GLU A 39 20.02 12.13 49.68
C GLU A 39 18.86 12.45 48.73
N GLN A 40 17.91 13.29 49.16
CA GLN A 40 16.81 13.75 48.30
C GLN A 40 17.31 14.48 47.06
N GLN A 41 18.36 15.30 47.18
CA GLN A 41 18.96 15.98 46.02
C GLN A 41 19.61 15.00 45.05
N LEU A 42 20.29 13.97 45.54
CA LEU A 42 20.87 12.93 44.70
C LEU A 42 19.80 12.12 43.97
N ASP A 43 18.70 11.79 44.65
CA ASP A 43 17.57 11.10 44.05
C ASP A 43 16.92 11.92 42.94
N GLN A 44 16.71 13.22 43.17
CA GLN A 44 16.17 14.12 42.14
C GLN A 44 17.12 14.22 40.94
N LEU A 45 18.43 14.31 41.17
CA LEU A 45 19.42 14.36 40.10
C LEU A 45 19.47 13.06 39.31
N SER A 46 19.38 11.91 39.98
CA SER A 46 19.37 10.60 39.32
C SER A 46 18.12 10.41 38.47
N GLN A 47 16.94 10.81 38.98
CA GLN A 47 15.69 10.80 38.23
C GLN A 47 15.77 11.71 37.00
N ARG A 48 16.30 12.93 37.16
CA ARG A 48 16.49 13.86 36.03
C ARG A 48 17.42 13.27 34.98
N HIS A 49 18.53 12.65 35.38
CA HIS A 49 19.45 12.00 34.45
C HIS A 49 18.78 10.83 33.70
N ALA A 50 17.99 10.01 34.41
CA ALA A 50 17.24 8.91 33.79
C ALA A 50 16.28 9.43 32.72
N LEU A 51 15.52 10.49 33.03
CA LEU A 51 14.63 11.14 32.07
C LEU A 51 15.38 11.74 30.87
N GLN A 52 16.52 12.40 31.11
CA GLN A 52 17.35 12.94 30.04
C GLN A 52 17.85 11.83 29.09
N THR A 53 18.25 10.68 29.64
CA THR A 53 18.68 9.53 28.84
C THR A 53 17.53 8.98 28.00
N GLN A 54 16.33 8.90 28.57
CA GLN A 54 15.14 8.44 27.87
C GLN A 54 14.74 9.41 26.73
N ILE A 55 14.77 10.73 27.00
CA ILE A 55 14.53 11.75 25.98
C ILE A 55 15.54 11.60 24.84
N ALA A 56 16.84 11.48 25.16
CA ALA A 56 17.88 11.32 24.15
C ALA A 56 17.62 10.08 23.27
N ALA A 57 17.31 8.93 23.87
CA ALA A 57 16.99 7.71 23.14
C ALA A 57 15.78 7.88 22.21
N HIS A 58 14.69 8.51 22.67
CA HIS A 58 13.52 8.76 21.83
C HIS A 58 13.79 9.77 20.72
N THR A 59 14.57 10.82 20.98
CA THR A 59 14.94 11.80 19.94
C THR A 59 15.78 11.15 18.85
N GLU A 60 16.70 10.25 19.20
CA GLU A 60 17.46 9.48 18.22
C GLU A 60 16.55 8.54 17.42
N GLN A 61 15.60 7.88 18.08
CA GLN A 61 14.62 7.01 17.42
C GLN A 61 13.76 7.78 16.41
N VAL A 62 13.25 8.95 16.79
CA VAL A 62 12.49 9.84 15.89
C VAL A 62 13.36 10.25 14.70
N ALA A 63 14.61 10.68 14.93
CA ALA A 63 15.51 11.05 13.85
C ALA A 63 15.76 9.89 12.87
N ARG A 64 15.96 8.68 13.39
CA ARG A 64 16.13 7.46 12.57
C ARG A 64 14.90 7.18 11.72
N PHE A 65 13.69 7.22 12.30
CA PHE A 65 12.46 6.99 11.54
C PHE A 65 12.20 8.07 10.49
N THR A 66 12.43 9.33 10.83
CA THR A 66 12.31 10.44 9.87
C THR A 66 13.25 10.25 8.68
N ALA A 67 14.51 9.86 8.92
CA ALA A 67 15.46 9.57 7.85
C ALA A 67 15.02 8.37 6.98
N GLN A 68 14.49 7.31 7.60
CA GLN A 68 13.98 6.15 6.87
C GLN A 68 12.75 6.50 6.00
N ILE A 69 11.83 7.32 6.51
CA ILE A 69 10.67 7.79 5.75
C ILE A 69 11.13 8.63 4.55
N ALA A 70 12.03 9.59 4.76
CA ALA A 70 12.58 10.42 3.70
C ALA A 70 13.30 9.58 2.62
N GLN A 71 14.09 8.59 3.04
CA GLN A 71 14.76 7.67 2.12
C GLN A 71 13.75 6.89 1.27
N ARG A 72 12.69 6.34 1.89
CA ARG A 72 11.65 5.59 1.17
C ARG A 72 10.86 6.47 0.22
N GLN A 73 10.52 7.69 0.62
CA GLN A 73 9.85 8.65 -0.25
C GLN A 73 10.72 9.02 -1.45
N ALA A 74 12.02 9.25 -1.23
CA ALA A 74 12.96 9.51 -2.32
C ALA A 74 13.07 8.33 -3.30
N SER A 75 13.16 7.08 -2.79
CA SER A 75 13.18 5.90 -3.67
C SER A 75 11.89 5.73 -4.46
N LEU A 76 10.73 5.88 -3.80
CA LEU A 76 9.43 5.80 -4.47
C LEU A 76 9.28 6.88 -5.55
N THR A 77 9.76 8.09 -5.27
CA THR A 77 9.70 9.20 -6.22
C THR A 77 10.60 8.94 -7.43
N ALA A 78 11.80 8.38 -7.21
CA ALA A 78 12.71 7.99 -8.27
C ALA A 78 12.15 6.85 -9.13
N ASP A 79 11.49 5.87 -8.52
CA ASP A 79 10.83 4.77 -9.24
C ASP A 79 9.64 5.27 -10.06
N LEU A 80 8.78 6.12 -9.50
CA LEU A 80 7.64 6.71 -10.22
C LEU A 80 8.08 7.61 -11.38
N ALA A 81 9.20 8.33 -11.23
CA ALA A 81 9.74 9.17 -12.29
C ALA A 81 10.12 8.38 -13.56
N GLN A 82 10.48 7.10 -13.43
CA GLN A 82 10.74 6.22 -14.59
C GLN A 82 9.48 6.04 -15.46
N TYR A 83 8.31 6.18 -14.86
CA TYR A 83 7.01 6.08 -15.53
C TYR A 83 6.39 7.46 -15.80
N THR A 84 7.15 8.54 -15.68
CA THR A 84 6.68 9.95 -15.78
C THR A 84 5.55 10.28 -14.80
N LEU A 85 5.49 9.54 -13.68
CA LEU A 85 4.52 9.76 -12.61
C LEU A 85 5.18 10.54 -11.46
N SER A 86 4.37 11.36 -10.79
CA SER A 86 4.76 12.10 -9.59
C SER A 86 3.95 11.61 -8.41
N LEU A 87 4.56 11.65 -7.21
CA LEU A 87 3.87 11.28 -5.99
C LEU A 87 2.81 12.35 -5.65
N PRO A 88 1.54 11.96 -5.40
CA PRO A 88 0.48 12.89 -5.01
C PRO A 88 0.68 13.41 -3.59
N ALA A 89 -0.06 14.47 -3.22
CA ALA A 89 -0.20 14.90 -1.84
C ALA A 89 -0.88 13.78 -1.00
N PRO A 90 -0.57 13.64 0.30
CA PRO A 90 -1.10 12.54 1.12
C PRO A 90 -2.63 12.57 1.24
N GLU A 91 -3.25 13.74 1.18
CA GLU A 91 -4.70 13.90 1.14
C GLU A 91 -5.37 13.32 -0.12
N ASP A 92 -4.64 13.26 -1.24
CA ASP A 92 -5.16 12.87 -2.56
C ASP A 92 -4.69 11.48 -3.01
N GLU A 93 -3.90 10.79 -2.19
CA GLU A 93 -3.29 9.49 -2.52
C GLU A 93 -4.34 8.45 -2.95
N ALA A 94 -5.46 8.37 -2.24
CA ALA A 94 -6.53 7.44 -2.56
C ALA A 94 -7.19 7.73 -3.92
N SER A 95 -7.40 9.00 -4.25
CA SER A 95 -7.96 9.40 -5.55
C SER A 95 -6.98 9.06 -6.68
N TRP A 96 -5.71 9.41 -6.50
CA TRP A 96 -4.65 9.14 -7.47
C TRP A 96 -4.48 7.63 -7.73
N LEU A 97 -4.47 6.80 -6.68
CA LEU A 97 -4.41 5.34 -6.81
C LEU A 97 -5.64 4.78 -7.52
N ASN A 98 -6.83 5.32 -7.24
CA ASN A 98 -8.05 4.86 -7.88
C ASN A 98 -8.06 5.20 -9.38
N GLU A 99 -7.61 6.40 -9.76
CA GLU A 99 -7.45 6.78 -11.17
C GLU A 99 -6.50 5.82 -11.90
N ARG A 100 -5.36 5.48 -11.29
CA ARG A 100 -4.42 4.50 -11.88
C ARG A 100 -5.03 3.10 -11.99
N ALA A 101 -5.80 2.68 -11.00
CA ALA A 101 -6.50 1.40 -11.03
C ALA A 101 -7.56 1.36 -12.15
N ASP A 102 -8.26 2.46 -12.38
CA ASP A 102 -9.24 2.57 -13.46
C ASP A 102 -8.57 2.62 -14.84
N GLU A 103 -7.45 3.34 -14.99
CA GLU A 103 -6.62 3.27 -16.20
C GLU A 103 -6.16 1.84 -16.50
N ALA A 104 -5.69 1.11 -15.49
CA ALA A 104 -5.24 -0.28 -15.65
C ALA A 104 -6.39 -1.20 -16.13
N LYS A 105 -7.62 -1.01 -15.62
CA LYS A 105 -8.80 -1.74 -16.10
C LYS A 105 -9.10 -1.43 -17.57
N ILE A 106 -9.02 -0.17 -17.98
CA ILE A 106 -9.24 0.23 -19.38
C ILE A 106 -8.20 -0.43 -20.29
N TRP A 107 -6.93 -0.41 -19.90
CA TRP A 107 -5.86 -1.08 -20.65
C TRP A 107 -6.09 -2.58 -20.77
N GLN A 108 -6.52 -3.23 -19.68
CA GLN A 108 -6.84 -4.65 -19.68
C GLN A 108 -8.01 -4.98 -20.63
N GLN A 109 -9.07 -4.17 -20.63
CA GLN A 109 -10.21 -4.34 -21.53
C GLN A 109 -9.76 -4.25 -23.00
N ARG A 110 -9.03 -3.19 -23.36
CA ARG A 110 -8.50 -3.01 -24.71
C ARG A 110 -7.59 -4.15 -25.16
N HIS A 111 -6.75 -4.65 -24.25
CA HIS A 111 -5.90 -5.80 -24.54
C HIS A 111 -6.71 -7.07 -24.84
N THR A 112 -7.79 -7.28 -24.09
CA THR A 112 -8.70 -8.42 -24.30
C THR A 112 -9.41 -8.30 -25.65
N GLU A 113 -9.94 -7.12 -25.98
CA GLU A 113 -10.57 -6.86 -27.29
C GLU A 113 -9.59 -7.08 -28.44
N PHE A 114 -8.35 -6.64 -28.29
CA PHE A 114 -7.31 -6.87 -29.28
C PHE A 114 -7.00 -8.36 -29.47
N ALA A 115 -6.88 -9.12 -28.38
CA ALA A 115 -6.67 -10.57 -28.43
C ALA A 115 -7.85 -11.30 -29.11
N ASP A 116 -9.08 -10.87 -28.84
CA ASP A 116 -10.28 -11.43 -29.46
C ASP A 116 -10.31 -11.15 -30.98
N LEU A 117 -9.97 -9.93 -31.40
CA LEU A 117 -9.85 -9.58 -32.82
C LEU A 117 -8.74 -10.39 -33.51
N GLN A 118 -7.59 -10.56 -32.87
CA GLN A 118 -6.50 -11.37 -33.43
C GLN A 118 -6.94 -12.82 -33.62
N MET A 119 -7.66 -13.40 -32.65
CA MET A 119 -8.21 -14.74 -32.76
C MET A 119 -9.19 -14.87 -33.94
N GLN A 120 -10.00 -13.84 -34.20
CA GLN A 120 -10.89 -13.81 -35.36
C GLN A 120 -10.12 -13.76 -36.68
N ILE A 121 -9.05 -12.93 -36.75
CA ILE A 121 -8.16 -12.87 -37.92
C ILE A 121 -7.53 -14.25 -38.18
N ASP A 122 -6.97 -14.88 -37.15
CA ASP A 122 -6.32 -16.19 -37.28
C ASP A 122 -7.31 -17.29 -37.70
N ARG A 123 -8.58 -17.16 -37.31
CA ARG A 123 -9.67 -18.05 -37.76
C ARG A 123 -10.06 -17.81 -39.21
N LEU A 124 -10.09 -16.55 -39.66
CA LEU A 124 -10.51 -16.17 -41.02
C LEU A 124 -9.39 -16.34 -42.05
N ALA A 125 -8.12 -16.16 -41.66
CA ALA A 125 -6.94 -16.30 -42.52
C ALA A 125 -6.92 -17.62 -43.33
N PRO A 126 -7.06 -18.82 -42.71
CA PRO A 126 -7.08 -20.07 -43.48
C PRO A 126 -8.33 -20.23 -44.35
N LEU A 127 -9.46 -19.59 -44.00
CA LEU A 127 -10.67 -19.64 -44.83
C LEU A 127 -10.48 -18.84 -46.12
N LEU A 128 -9.82 -17.69 -46.03
CA LEU A 128 -9.47 -16.87 -47.19
C LEU A 128 -8.50 -17.60 -48.13
N GLU A 129 -7.51 -18.31 -47.60
CA GLU A 129 -6.57 -19.13 -48.40
C GLU A 129 -7.24 -20.33 -49.10
N THR A 130 -8.37 -20.81 -48.57
CA THR A 130 -9.14 -21.90 -49.20
C THR A 130 -10.19 -21.41 -50.20
N LEU A 131 -10.33 -20.10 -50.39
CA LEU A 131 -11.19 -19.57 -51.45
C LEU A 131 -10.57 -19.93 -52.80
N PRO A 132 -11.36 -20.47 -53.75
CA PRO A 132 -10.87 -20.69 -55.10
C PRO A 132 -10.42 -19.34 -55.67
N GLN A 133 -9.23 -19.30 -56.28
CA GLN A 133 -8.78 -18.14 -57.04
C GLN A 133 -9.84 -17.87 -58.11
N THR A 134 -10.66 -16.84 -57.91
CA THR A 134 -11.40 -16.27 -59.00
C THR A 134 -10.34 -15.57 -59.84
N ASP A 135 -10.00 -16.16 -60.99
CA ASP A 135 -9.38 -15.46 -62.12
C ASP A 135 -10.38 -14.39 -62.60
N THR A 136 -10.67 -13.40 -61.76
CA THR A 136 -11.07 -12.08 -62.19
C THR A 136 -9.78 -11.31 -62.24
N ALA A 137 -9.09 -11.43 -63.38
CA ALA A 137 -8.03 -10.53 -63.78
C ALA A 137 -8.40 -9.11 -63.35
N ASP A 138 -7.42 -8.40 -62.78
CA ASP A 138 -7.46 -6.98 -62.41
C ASP A 138 -8.22 -6.16 -63.45
N SER A 139 -9.53 -6.07 -63.27
CA SER A 139 -10.42 -5.27 -64.08
C SER A 139 -10.86 -4.17 -63.14
N ASP A 140 -10.06 -3.11 -63.11
CA ASP A 140 -10.38 -1.78 -62.59
C ASP A 140 -11.56 -1.13 -63.36
N ASP A 141 -12.45 -1.94 -63.93
CA ASP A 141 -13.75 -1.48 -64.41
C ASP A 141 -14.67 -1.49 -63.20
N ASP A 142 -15.04 -0.29 -62.79
CA ASP A 142 -16.08 0.03 -61.81
C ASP A 142 -17.40 -0.60 -62.29
N VAL A 143 -17.58 -1.91 -62.05
CA VAL A 143 -18.80 -2.62 -62.40
C VAL A 143 -19.91 -1.99 -61.58
N PRO A 144 -20.93 -1.36 -62.21
CA PRO A 144 -21.94 -0.63 -61.48
C PRO A 144 -22.67 -1.61 -60.55
N LEU A 145 -22.47 -1.39 -59.25
CA LEU A 145 -23.05 -2.14 -58.14
C LEU A 145 -24.57 -1.94 -58.01
N ASP A 146 -25.26 -1.30 -58.96
CA ASP A 146 -26.67 -0.93 -58.83
C ASP A 146 -27.64 -2.10 -58.60
N ASN A 147 -27.21 -3.34 -58.86
CA ASN A 147 -28.06 -4.52 -58.79
C ASN A 147 -27.55 -5.62 -57.84
N TRP A 148 -26.49 -5.38 -57.04
CA TRP A 148 -25.87 -6.45 -56.24
C TRP A 148 -26.80 -7.01 -55.16
N ARG A 149 -27.61 -6.14 -54.54
CA ARG A 149 -28.62 -6.56 -53.56
C ARG A 149 -29.71 -7.42 -54.20
N GLN A 150 -30.15 -7.04 -55.39
CA GLN A 150 -31.18 -7.79 -56.10
C GLN A 150 -30.66 -9.16 -56.56
N ALA A 151 -29.44 -9.20 -57.10
CA ALA A 151 -28.79 -10.46 -57.44
C ALA A 151 -28.57 -11.35 -56.19
N HIS A 152 -28.21 -10.76 -55.05
CA HIS A 152 -28.09 -11.48 -53.78
C HIS A 152 -29.45 -12.03 -53.30
N ASP A 153 -30.50 -11.21 -53.32
CA ASP A 153 -31.84 -11.62 -52.88
C ASP A 153 -32.44 -12.70 -53.79
N GLU A 154 -32.18 -12.62 -55.10
CA GLU A 154 -32.52 -13.68 -56.06
C GLU A 154 -31.73 -14.96 -55.77
N CYS A 155 -30.44 -14.85 -55.45
CA CYS A 155 -29.61 -16.00 -55.12
C CYS A 155 -30.05 -16.68 -53.80
N VAL A 156 -30.40 -15.89 -52.78
CA VAL A 156 -30.97 -16.37 -51.51
C VAL A 156 -32.35 -17.00 -51.73
N SER A 157 -33.19 -16.40 -52.57
CA SER A 157 -34.50 -16.94 -52.95
C SER A 157 -34.37 -18.26 -53.71
N LEU A 158 -33.45 -18.35 -54.68
CA LEU A 158 -33.12 -19.58 -55.39
C LEU A 158 -32.56 -20.65 -54.44
N GLN A 159 -31.71 -20.28 -53.49
CA GLN A 159 -31.21 -21.22 -52.50
C GLN A 159 -32.33 -21.73 -51.58
N SER A 160 -33.29 -20.87 -51.23
CA SER A 160 -34.46 -21.24 -50.43
C SER A 160 -35.40 -22.20 -51.19
N SER A 161 -35.64 -21.96 -52.48
CA SER A 161 -36.48 -22.78 -53.35
C SER A 161 -35.80 -24.08 -53.81
N CYS A 162 -34.48 -24.15 -53.78
CA CYS A 162 -33.71 -25.36 -54.10
C CYS A 162 -33.54 -26.32 -52.89
N LYS A 163 -33.75 -25.84 -51.65
CA LYS A 163 -33.74 -26.68 -50.42
C LYS A 163 -34.73 -27.87 -50.48
N PRO A 164 -36.00 -27.72 -50.93
CA PRO A 164 -36.93 -28.83 -51.10
C PRO A 164 -36.48 -29.86 -52.14
N CYS A 165 -35.95 -29.42 -53.29
CA CYS A 165 -35.48 -30.32 -54.36
C CYS A 165 -34.24 -31.10 -53.91
N ARG A 166 -33.31 -30.46 -53.19
CA ARG A 166 -32.13 -31.12 -52.61
C ARG A 166 -32.51 -32.16 -51.55
N ASN A 167 -33.53 -31.87 -50.74
CA ASN A 167 -34.06 -32.82 -49.74
C ASN A 167 -34.81 -33.99 -50.40
N LYS A 168 -35.53 -33.78 -51.50
CA LYS A 168 -36.15 -34.86 -52.29
C LYS A 168 -35.10 -35.79 -52.91
N ARG A 169 -34.01 -35.23 -53.47
CA ARG A 169 -32.89 -36.00 -54.03
C ARG A 169 -32.14 -36.81 -52.97
N ARG A 170 -31.98 -36.26 -51.75
CA ARG A 170 -31.43 -36.99 -50.59
C ARG A 170 -32.36 -38.09 -50.09
N ARG A 171 -33.68 -37.86 -50.08
CA ARG A 171 -34.68 -38.89 -49.69
C ARG A 171 -34.80 -40.03 -50.71
N SER A 172 -34.71 -39.73 -52.01
CA SER A 172 -34.71 -40.76 -53.06
C SER A 172 -33.40 -41.58 -53.10
N SER A 173 -32.29 -41.00 -52.66
CA SER A 173 -31.01 -41.71 -52.46
C SER A 173 -30.96 -42.54 -51.17
N SER A 174 -31.92 -42.36 -50.26
CA SER A 174 -32.01 -43.05 -48.96
C SER A 174 -33.13 -44.11 -48.91
N ALA A 175 -33.87 -44.32 -50.01
CA ALA A 175 -34.90 -45.36 -50.09
C ALA A 175 -34.25 -46.73 -50.42
N PRO A 176 -34.52 -47.80 -49.65
CA PRO A 176 -33.99 -49.14 -49.98
C PRO A 176 -34.69 -49.69 -51.23
N PRO A 177 -34.04 -50.59 -51.99
CA PRO A 177 -34.64 -51.18 -53.19
C PRO A 177 -35.89 -51.97 -52.79
N ARG A 178 -37.02 -51.69 -53.47
CA ARG A 178 -38.24 -52.47 -53.32
C ARG A 178 -38.05 -53.84 -54.00
N ARG A 179 -38.13 -54.89 -53.17
CA ARG A 179 -38.33 -56.35 -53.42
C ARG A 179 -38.01 -56.89 -54.80
#